data_AF-A0A7S0CVF8-F1
#
_entry.id   AF-A0A7S0CVF8-F1
#
_cell.length_a   1.000
_cell.length_b   1.000
_cell.length_c   1.000
_cell.angle_alpha   90.00
_cell.angle_beta   90.00
_cell.angle_gamma   90.00
#
_symmetry.space_group_name_H-M   'P 1'
#
loop_
_entity.id
_entity.type
_entity.pdbx_description
1 polymer ?
#
loop_
_entity_poly.entity_id
_entity_poly.type
_entity_poly.pdbx_seq_one_letter_code
_entity_poly.pdbx_strand_id
1 'polypeptide(L)'
;SATISKDPKGHLLARVVVRLQYVTQKILFMSIVEDVVEQALVRFVPGIKKCTLIDKGKGKCSELVLQCEGINFPKAWELGGFVDLHSISTNDIAAVLNTYGVEACRAAIVEQITAVFSVYGISIDDRHLGLLADYMTHGGGYRPLNRIGIEGGSTSPFHKITFETSTDFIVKAVIEGATDQICNPSARIVMGAPIKAGTGSFDLLFNAAAAARASKEQKEAGFKIKL
;
A
#
# COMPACT_ATOMS: atom_id res chain seq x y z
N SER A 1 51.45 3.59 7.05
CA SER A 1 51.66 4.76 6.16
C SER A 1 50.98 4.49 4.83
N ALA A 2 50.44 5.51 4.16
CA ALA A 2 49.83 5.39 2.84
C ALA A 2 50.50 6.36 1.87
N THR A 3 50.88 5.90 0.69
CA THR A 3 51.46 6.71 -0.38
C THR A 3 50.74 6.42 -1.69
N ILE A 4 50.47 7.47 -2.47
CA ILE A 4 49.87 7.37 -3.79
C ILE A 4 50.97 7.64 -4.82
N SER A 5 51.16 6.75 -5.78
CA SER A 5 52.12 6.87 -6.88
C SER A 5 51.42 6.63 -8.22
N LYS A 6 52.04 7.03 -9.34
CA LYS A 6 51.54 6.69 -10.68
C LYS A 6 52.42 5.63 -11.32
N ASP A 7 51.78 4.68 -11.99
CA ASP A 7 52.46 3.65 -12.78
C ASP A 7 52.97 4.24 -14.11
N PRO A 8 53.92 3.60 -14.82
CA PRO A 8 54.45 4.08 -16.11
C PRO A 8 53.38 4.25 -17.20
N LYS A 9 52.24 3.55 -17.06
CA LYS A 9 51.06 3.64 -17.93
C LYS A 9 50.05 4.72 -17.51
N GLY A 10 50.31 5.45 -16.43
CA GLY A 10 49.48 6.55 -15.94
C GLY A 10 48.40 6.18 -14.92
N HIS A 11 48.27 4.91 -14.53
CA HIS A 11 47.32 4.48 -13.49
C HIS A 11 47.76 4.94 -12.10
N LEU A 12 46.81 5.37 -11.26
CA LEU A 12 47.07 5.70 -9.86
C LEU A 12 47.15 4.42 -9.03
N LEU A 13 48.25 4.24 -8.31
CA LEU A 13 48.51 3.14 -7.39
C LEU A 13 48.55 3.68 -5.97
N ALA A 14 47.84 3.03 -5.05
CA ALA A 14 47.92 3.32 -3.62
C ALA A 14 48.70 2.21 -2.92
N ARG A 15 49.79 2.55 -2.24
CA ARG A 15 50.58 1.65 -1.39
C ARG A 15 50.29 1.95 0.07
N VAL A 16 49.69 1.00 0.78
CA VAL A 16 49.43 1.10 2.22
C VAL A 16 50.31 0.10 2.95
N VAL A 17 51.13 0.58 3.88
CA VAL A 17 51.99 -0.23 4.75
C VAL A 17 51.39 -0.22 6.16
N VAL A 18 50.88 -1.37 6.59
CA VAL A 18 50.35 -1.59 7.94
C VAL A 18 51.44 -2.26 8.79
N ARG A 19 51.78 -1.68 9.94
CA ARG A 19 52.72 -2.27 10.91
C ARG A 19 51.92 -2.72 12.13
N LEU A 20 52.01 -3.99 12.48
CA LEU A 20 51.36 -4.58 13.66
C LEU A 20 52.45 -4.90 14.69
N GLN A 21 52.21 -4.58 15.97
CA GLN A 21 53.24 -4.70 17.02
C GLN A 21 53.43 -6.13 17.54
N TYR A 22 52.37 -6.93 17.64
CA TYR A 22 52.44 -8.31 18.10
C TYR A 22 51.38 -9.15 17.40
N VAL A 23 51.81 -10.10 16.56
CA VAL A 23 50.93 -11.03 15.84
C VAL A 23 51.36 -12.44 16.21
N THR A 24 50.56 -13.12 17.03
CA THR A 24 50.86 -14.48 17.51
C THR A 24 50.32 -15.57 16.59
N GLN A 25 49.40 -15.24 15.69
CA GLN A 25 48.76 -16.17 14.74
C GLN A 25 48.73 -15.59 13.33
N LYS A 26 48.83 -16.45 12.30
CA LYS A 26 48.82 -16.03 10.89
C LYS A 26 47.46 -15.41 10.53
N ILE A 27 47.48 -14.13 10.17
CA ILE A 27 46.28 -13.39 9.73
C ILE A 27 46.19 -13.47 8.21
N LEU A 28 45.01 -13.84 7.68
CA LEU A 28 44.69 -13.78 6.26
C LEU A 28 44.33 -12.34 5.87
N PHE A 29 45.36 -11.51 5.66
CA PHE A 29 45.19 -10.09 5.33
C PHE A 29 44.40 -9.85 4.06
N MET A 30 44.49 -10.75 3.07
CA MET A 30 43.76 -10.61 1.81
C MET A 30 42.24 -10.57 2.03
N SER A 31 41.72 -11.50 2.84
CA SER A 31 40.28 -11.57 3.16
C SER A 31 39.80 -10.28 3.85
N ILE A 32 40.58 -9.75 4.79
CA ILE A 32 40.22 -8.51 5.49
C ILE A 32 40.22 -7.33 4.52
N VAL A 33 41.18 -7.27 3.60
CA VAL A 33 41.24 -6.20 2.60
C VAL A 33 40.08 -6.33 1.62
N GLU A 34 39.73 -7.54 1.18
CA GLU A 34 38.55 -7.79 0.34
C GLU A 34 37.28 -7.30 1.03
N ASP A 35 37.06 -7.67 2.29
CA ASP A 35 35.91 -7.23 3.09
C ASP A 35 35.85 -5.70 3.24
N VAL A 36 37.00 -5.06 3.49
CA VAL A 36 37.08 -3.60 3.66
C VAL A 36 36.87 -2.88 2.33
N VAL A 37 37.39 -3.42 1.22
CA VAL A 37 37.23 -2.85 -0.12
C VAL A 37 35.78 -2.93 -0.59
N GLU A 38 35.07 -4.03 -0.30
CA GLU A 38 33.64 -4.14 -0.59
C GLU A 38 32.80 -3.10 0.17
N GLN A 39 33.23 -2.70 1.37
CA GLN A 39 32.56 -1.68 2.18
C GLN A 39 33.01 -0.24 1.85
N ALA A 40 34.11 -0.07 1.12
CA ALA A 40 34.68 1.23 0.83
C ALA A 40 33.89 1.99 -0.26
N LEU A 41 32.97 2.85 0.17
CA LEU A 41 32.18 3.71 -0.71
C LEU A 41 32.99 4.94 -1.15
N VAL A 42 33.30 5.06 -2.45
CA VAL A 42 34.04 6.21 -3.01
C VAL A 42 33.16 7.45 -3.12
N ARG A 43 31.97 7.31 -3.71
CA ARG A 43 30.95 8.36 -3.80
C ARG A 43 29.59 7.70 -3.68
N PHE A 44 28.82 8.12 -2.69
CA PHE A 44 27.55 7.50 -2.36
C PHE A 44 26.50 8.56 -2.05
N VAL A 45 25.27 8.28 -2.47
CA VAL A 45 24.09 9.05 -2.09
C VAL A 45 23.29 8.18 -1.13
N PRO A 46 22.99 8.65 0.09
CA PRO A 46 22.16 7.91 1.03
C PRO A 46 20.83 7.46 0.41
N GLY A 47 20.47 6.20 0.59
CA GLY A 47 19.20 5.66 0.11
C GLY A 47 19.16 5.26 -1.36
N ILE A 48 20.22 5.50 -2.15
CA ILE A 48 20.29 5.09 -3.57
C ILE A 48 21.49 4.16 -3.77
N LYS A 49 21.26 2.94 -4.27
CA LYS A 49 22.31 1.95 -4.55
C LYS A 49 22.84 2.04 -5.97
N LYS A 50 21.95 2.14 -6.94
CA LYS A 50 22.28 2.09 -8.37
C LYS A 50 21.31 2.93 -9.17
N CYS A 51 21.78 3.55 -10.24
CA CYS A 51 20.95 4.27 -11.20
C CYS A 51 21.27 3.77 -12.61
N THR A 52 20.25 3.49 -13.40
CA THR A 52 20.35 3.03 -14.79
C THR A 52 19.43 3.85 -15.69
N LEU A 53 19.95 4.28 -16.83
CA LEU A 53 19.13 4.94 -17.86
C LEU A 53 18.44 3.87 -18.71
N ILE A 54 17.12 4.01 -18.85
CA ILE A 54 16.28 3.11 -19.62
C ILE A 54 15.51 3.94 -20.63
N ASP A 55 15.44 3.45 -21.86
CA ASP A 55 14.58 4.02 -22.88
C ASP A 55 13.21 3.32 -22.81
N LYS A 56 12.15 4.06 -22.42
CA LYS A 56 10.79 3.54 -22.33
C LYS A 56 9.95 3.80 -23.60
N GLY A 57 10.56 4.23 -24.70
CA GLY A 57 9.84 4.50 -25.95
C GLY A 57 9.36 3.25 -26.70
N LYS A 58 8.06 3.18 -27.00
CA LYS A 58 7.53 2.40 -28.13
C LYS A 58 7.19 3.37 -29.28
N GLY A 59 8.15 3.67 -30.16
CA GLY A 59 7.93 4.48 -31.37
C GLY A 59 8.74 5.78 -31.44
N LYS A 60 8.17 6.83 -32.06
CA LYS A 60 8.84 8.12 -32.39
C LYS A 60 9.09 9.06 -31.20
N CYS A 61 8.56 8.78 -30.01
CA CYS A 61 8.89 9.50 -28.77
C CYS A 61 9.60 8.53 -27.82
N SER A 62 10.93 8.60 -27.81
CA SER A 62 11.78 7.96 -26.80
C SER A 62 11.75 8.84 -25.56
N GLU A 63 11.18 8.33 -24.48
CA GLU A 63 11.31 8.95 -23.16
C GLU A 63 12.43 8.22 -22.40
N LEU A 64 13.52 8.96 -22.17
CA LEU A 64 14.64 8.51 -21.36
C LEU A 64 14.24 8.61 -19.88
N VAL A 65 14.15 7.47 -19.22
CA VAL A 65 13.78 7.37 -17.80
C VAL A 65 14.98 6.90 -17.00
N LEU A 66 15.31 7.62 -15.93
CA LEU A 66 16.31 7.19 -14.97
C LEU A 66 15.64 6.25 -13.96
N GLN A 67 15.97 4.96 -14.01
CA GLN A 67 15.55 4.00 -13.00
C GLN A 67 16.58 3.94 -11.87
N CYS A 68 16.13 4.11 -10.63
CA CYS A 68 16.96 4.07 -9.43
C CYS A 68 16.59 2.88 -8.55
N GLU A 69 17.60 2.19 -8.02
CA GLU A 69 17.45 1.21 -6.94
C GLU A 69 17.60 1.93 -5.61
N GLY A 70 16.47 2.24 -4.97
CA GLY A 70 16.40 2.99 -3.72
C GLY A 70 15.68 4.32 -3.86
N ILE A 71 15.42 4.98 -2.73
CA ILE A 71 14.52 6.13 -2.63
C ILE A 71 15.19 7.25 -1.85
N ASN A 72 15.23 8.43 -2.45
CA ASN A 72 15.64 9.66 -1.79
C ASN A 72 15.06 10.87 -2.55
N PHE A 73 13.88 11.34 -2.13
CA PHE A 73 13.23 12.49 -2.75
C PHE A 73 14.01 13.81 -2.60
N PRO A 74 14.53 14.17 -1.41
CA PRO A 74 15.32 15.39 -1.27
C PRO A 74 16.48 15.49 -2.26
N LYS A 75 17.20 14.39 -2.47
CA LYS A 75 18.30 14.38 -3.43
C LYS A 75 17.84 14.44 -4.88
N ALA A 76 16.68 13.85 -5.20
CA ALA A 76 16.09 13.95 -6.53
C ALA A 76 15.68 15.40 -6.86
N TRP A 77 15.16 16.16 -5.88
CA TRP A 77 14.79 17.56 -6.07
C TRP A 77 15.97 18.48 -6.38
N GLU A 78 17.14 18.22 -5.79
CA GLU A 78 18.38 18.94 -6.12
C GLU A 78 18.82 18.75 -7.58
N LEU A 79 18.35 17.69 -8.24
CA LEU A 79 18.67 17.36 -9.63
C LEU A 79 17.67 17.97 -10.64
N GLY A 80 16.84 18.94 -10.23
CA GLY A 80 15.81 19.57 -11.08
C GLY A 80 16.33 20.23 -12.37
N GLY A 81 17.64 20.45 -12.51
CA GLY A 81 18.25 20.90 -13.77
C GLY A 81 18.44 19.79 -14.83
N PHE A 82 18.33 18.52 -14.43
CA PHE A 82 18.56 17.35 -15.28
C PHE A 82 17.33 16.42 -15.38
N VAL A 83 16.45 16.46 -14.39
CA VAL A 83 15.29 15.57 -14.26
C VAL A 83 14.03 16.42 -14.03
N ASP A 84 12.94 16.06 -14.69
CA ASP A 84 11.63 16.66 -14.40
C ASP A 84 11.14 16.19 -13.02
N LEU A 85 10.90 17.15 -12.14
CA LEU A 85 10.48 16.89 -10.76
C LEU A 85 9.02 16.46 -10.65
N HIS A 86 8.19 16.80 -11.63
CA HIS A 86 6.75 16.49 -11.62
C HIS A 86 6.44 15.06 -12.06
N SER A 87 7.37 14.41 -12.78
CA SER A 87 7.22 13.05 -13.28
C SER A 87 7.88 11.99 -12.38
N ILE A 88 8.37 12.37 -11.19
CA ILE A 88 9.04 11.43 -10.28
C ILE A 88 8.01 10.49 -9.66
N SER A 89 8.13 9.20 -9.94
CA SER A 89 7.34 8.14 -9.33
C SER A 89 8.21 7.13 -8.56
N THR A 90 7.59 6.39 -7.64
CA THR A 90 8.25 5.33 -6.87
C THR A 90 7.29 4.19 -6.62
N ASN A 91 7.85 3.01 -6.32
CA ASN A 91 7.11 1.84 -5.89
C ASN A 91 6.88 1.80 -4.37
N ASP A 92 7.48 2.69 -3.59
CA ASP A 92 7.26 2.78 -2.14
C ASP A 92 6.15 3.79 -1.80
N ILE A 93 4.98 3.23 -1.52
CA ILE A 93 3.75 3.95 -1.21
C ILE A 93 3.88 4.73 0.12
N ALA A 94 4.61 4.19 1.10
CA ALA A 94 4.80 4.86 2.39
C ALA A 94 5.71 6.09 2.25
N ALA A 95 6.74 6.01 1.42
CA ALA A 95 7.58 7.16 1.09
C ALA A 95 6.80 8.26 0.38
N VAL A 96 5.88 7.90 -0.54
CA VAL A 96 4.97 8.86 -1.20
C VAL A 96 4.06 9.54 -0.18
N LEU A 97 3.43 8.78 0.71
CA LEU A 97 2.57 9.32 1.77
C LEU A 97 3.30 10.37 2.61
N ASN A 98 4.53 10.07 3.05
CA ASN A 98 5.31 10.95 3.91
C ASN A 98 5.80 12.22 3.21
N THR A 99 5.92 12.18 1.88
CA THR A 99 6.54 13.27 1.10
C THR A 99 5.51 14.13 0.38
N TYR A 100 4.55 13.50 -0.29
CA TYR A 100 3.55 14.14 -1.15
C TYR A 100 2.13 14.10 -0.58
N GLY A 101 1.90 13.34 0.50
CA GLY A 101 0.61 13.27 1.20
C GLY A 101 -0.32 12.16 0.72
N VAL A 102 -1.53 12.16 1.27
CA VAL A 102 -2.47 11.03 1.18
C VAL A 102 -3.08 10.83 -0.20
N GLU A 103 -3.37 11.89 -0.95
CA GLU A 103 -3.93 11.78 -2.31
C GLU A 103 -2.91 11.25 -3.32
N ALA A 104 -1.64 11.67 -3.19
CA ALA A 104 -0.56 11.10 -3.99
C ALA A 104 -0.36 9.61 -3.68
N CYS A 105 -0.45 9.23 -2.40
CA CYS A 105 -0.42 7.84 -1.97
C CYS A 105 -1.57 7.02 -2.57
N ARG A 106 -2.80 7.56 -2.55
CA ARG A 106 -3.99 6.93 -3.15
C ARG A 106 -3.80 6.68 -4.65
N ALA A 107 -3.32 7.68 -5.39
CA ALA A 107 -3.02 7.54 -6.81
C ALA A 107 -1.90 6.50 -7.07
N ALA A 108 -0.84 6.53 -6.26
CA ALA A 108 0.25 5.57 -6.37
C ALA A 108 -0.21 4.12 -6.12
N ILE A 109 -1.10 3.87 -5.16
CA ILE A 109 -1.68 2.53 -4.93
C ILE A 109 -2.36 2.01 -6.21
N VAL A 110 -3.20 2.83 -6.84
CA VAL A 110 -3.90 2.46 -8.08
C VAL A 110 -2.89 2.15 -9.19
N GLU A 111 -1.89 3.03 -9.39
CA GLU A 111 -0.86 2.85 -10.42
C GLU A 111 -0.04 1.57 -10.21
N GLN A 112 0.39 1.29 -8.97
CA GLN A 112 1.19 0.10 -8.67
C GLN A 112 0.40 -1.20 -8.87
N ILE A 113 -0.88 -1.23 -8.43
CA ILE A 113 -1.72 -2.41 -8.61
C ILE A 113 -1.98 -2.65 -10.11
N THR A 114 -2.31 -1.60 -10.86
CA THR A 114 -2.49 -1.68 -12.32
C THR A 114 -1.22 -2.15 -13.01
N ALA A 115 -0.05 -1.66 -12.60
CA ALA A 115 1.23 -2.09 -13.17
C ALA A 115 1.47 -3.60 -12.98
N VAL A 116 1.17 -4.15 -11.81
CA VAL A 116 1.30 -5.60 -11.54
C VAL A 116 0.39 -6.42 -12.46
N PHE A 117 -0.90 -6.05 -12.57
CA PHE A 117 -1.86 -6.80 -13.39
C PHE A 117 -1.63 -6.63 -14.90
N SER A 118 -1.10 -5.48 -15.32
CA SER A 118 -0.82 -5.18 -16.74
C SER A 118 0.18 -6.16 -17.36
N VAL A 119 1.16 -6.63 -16.58
CA VAL A 119 2.18 -7.60 -17.03
C VAL A 119 1.55 -8.95 -17.38
N TYR A 120 0.45 -9.31 -16.73
CA TYR A 120 -0.29 -10.55 -16.98
C TYR A 120 -1.41 -10.40 -18.03
N GLY A 121 -1.58 -9.21 -18.61
CA GLY A 121 -2.67 -8.93 -19.56
C GLY A 121 -4.06 -8.92 -18.91
N ILE A 122 -4.13 -8.76 -17.59
CA ILE A 122 -5.39 -8.71 -16.85
C ILE A 122 -5.86 -7.25 -16.80
N SER A 123 -7.01 -6.97 -17.41
CA SER A 123 -7.65 -5.66 -17.33
C SER A 123 -8.61 -5.63 -16.14
N ILE A 124 -8.43 -4.65 -15.25
CA ILE A 124 -9.29 -4.39 -14.09
C ILE A 124 -9.90 -3.01 -14.27
N ASP A 125 -11.18 -2.89 -13.97
CA ASP A 125 -11.87 -1.60 -14.01
C ASP A 125 -11.37 -0.67 -12.88
N ASP A 126 -11.06 0.57 -13.24
CA ASP A 126 -10.54 1.59 -12.31
C ASP A 126 -11.48 1.85 -11.12
N ARG A 127 -12.78 1.59 -11.26
CA ARG A 127 -13.75 1.73 -10.15
C ARG A 127 -13.45 0.79 -9.00
N HIS A 128 -12.95 -0.42 -9.27
CA HIS A 128 -12.58 -1.38 -8.23
C HIS A 128 -11.31 -0.94 -7.50
N LEU A 129 -10.32 -0.46 -8.26
CA LEU A 129 -9.05 0.01 -7.72
C LEU A 129 -9.22 1.31 -6.96
N GLY A 130 -10.09 2.21 -7.44
CA GLY A 130 -10.45 3.44 -6.74
C GLY A 130 -11.07 3.17 -5.38
N LEU A 131 -12.09 2.31 -5.32
CA LEU A 131 -12.72 1.94 -4.05
C LEU A 131 -11.73 1.30 -3.07
N LEU A 132 -10.83 0.44 -3.59
CA LEU A 132 -9.79 -0.20 -2.79
C LEU A 132 -8.80 0.84 -2.23
N ALA A 133 -8.30 1.73 -3.07
CA ALA A 133 -7.35 2.76 -2.68
C ALA A 133 -7.96 3.71 -1.65
N ASP A 134 -9.19 4.16 -1.88
CA ASP A 134 -9.94 5.02 -0.96
C ASP A 134 -10.14 4.33 0.40
N TYR A 135 -10.44 3.03 0.41
CA TYR A 135 -10.56 2.26 1.65
C TYR A 135 -9.21 2.14 2.38
N MET A 136 -8.10 1.97 1.67
CA MET A 136 -6.76 1.92 2.27
C MET A 136 -6.31 3.28 2.82
N THR A 137 -6.79 4.39 2.27
CA THR A 137 -6.37 5.75 2.63
C THR A 137 -7.39 6.57 3.41
N HIS A 138 -8.58 6.02 3.70
CA HIS A 138 -9.69 6.74 4.33
C HIS A 138 -9.34 7.44 5.66
N GLY A 139 -8.31 6.95 6.36
CA GLY A 139 -7.88 7.45 7.67
C GLY A 139 -6.81 8.55 7.60
N GLY A 140 -6.49 9.05 6.41
CA GLY A 140 -5.39 10.00 6.20
C GLY A 140 -3.99 9.36 6.20
N GLY A 141 -3.90 8.03 6.27
CA GLY A 141 -2.65 7.28 6.27
C GLY A 141 -2.74 6.04 5.39
N TYR A 142 -1.67 5.24 5.34
CA TYR A 142 -1.61 4.00 4.56
C TYR A 142 -1.98 2.80 5.44
N ARG A 143 -3.21 2.30 5.31
CA ARG A 143 -3.71 1.16 6.09
C ARG A 143 -3.64 -0.14 5.28
N PRO A 144 -2.91 -1.17 5.77
CA PRO A 144 -2.91 -2.48 5.14
C PRO A 144 -4.22 -3.24 5.39
N LEU A 145 -4.55 -4.18 4.51
CA LEU A 145 -5.70 -5.09 4.66
C LEU A 145 -5.31 -6.37 5.41
N ASN A 146 -4.85 -6.21 6.65
CA ASN A 146 -4.46 -7.31 7.53
C ASN A 146 -5.03 -7.12 8.95
N ARG A 147 -4.66 -8.00 9.90
CA ARG A 147 -5.05 -7.92 11.32
C ARG A 147 -4.94 -6.52 11.91
N ILE A 148 -3.78 -5.91 11.71
CA ILE A 148 -3.39 -4.63 12.31
C ILE A 148 -4.27 -3.51 11.72
N GLY A 149 -4.53 -3.58 10.41
CA GLY A 149 -5.44 -2.65 9.74
C GLY A 149 -6.88 -2.76 10.22
N ILE A 150 -7.39 -3.98 10.42
CA ILE A 150 -8.76 -4.22 10.90
C ILE A 150 -8.92 -3.84 12.37
N GLU A 151 -7.90 -4.09 13.19
CA GLU A 151 -7.89 -3.75 14.61
C GLU A 151 -8.08 -2.24 14.83
N GLY A 152 -7.33 -1.42 14.09
CA GLY A 152 -7.40 0.04 14.17
C GLY A 152 -8.52 0.67 13.32
N GLY A 153 -9.16 -0.11 12.44
CA GLY A 153 -10.09 0.42 11.44
C GLY A 153 -11.56 0.07 11.60
N SER A 154 -11.86 -1.09 12.16
CA SER A 154 -13.24 -1.51 12.37
C SER A 154 -13.75 -1.08 13.74
N THR A 155 -14.99 -0.62 13.79
CA THR A 155 -15.67 -0.27 15.05
C THR A 155 -16.44 -1.44 15.64
N SER A 156 -16.73 -2.49 14.87
CA SER A 156 -17.54 -3.64 15.31
C SER A 156 -16.67 -4.73 15.96
N PRO A 157 -16.86 -5.03 17.25
CA PRO A 157 -16.19 -6.16 17.91
C PRO A 157 -16.44 -7.49 17.20
N PHE A 158 -17.69 -7.79 16.81
CA PHE A 158 -17.99 -9.06 16.12
C PHE A 158 -17.27 -9.17 14.78
N HIS A 159 -17.14 -8.08 14.04
CA HIS A 159 -16.37 -8.08 12.81
C HIS A 159 -14.90 -8.47 13.05
N LYS A 160 -14.26 -7.92 14.10
CA LYS A 160 -12.89 -8.28 14.49
C LYS A 160 -12.79 -9.75 14.91
N ILE A 161 -13.71 -10.21 15.76
CA ILE A 161 -13.76 -11.58 16.28
C ILE A 161 -13.90 -12.61 15.16
N THR A 162 -14.73 -12.33 14.15
CA THR A 162 -14.96 -13.22 13.00
C THR A 162 -13.83 -13.23 11.97
N PHE A 163 -12.91 -12.26 12.02
CA PHE A 163 -11.79 -12.19 11.07
C PHE A 163 -10.69 -13.18 11.45
N GLU A 164 -10.04 -12.99 12.61
CA GLU A 164 -9.05 -13.91 13.17
C GLU A 164 -8.77 -13.58 14.64
N THR A 165 -8.09 -14.47 15.38
CA THR A 165 -7.74 -14.27 16.81
C THR A 165 -8.94 -13.93 17.70
N SER A 166 -10.00 -14.71 17.56
CA SER A 166 -11.28 -14.47 18.21
C SER A 166 -11.20 -14.34 19.74
N THR A 167 -10.37 -15.14 20.40
CA THR A 167 -10.19 -15.11 21.86
C THR A 167 -9.64 -13.77 22.33
N ASP A 168 -8.61 -13.26 21.66
CA ASP A 168 -7.93 -12.04 22.09
C ASP A 168 -8.82 -10.83 21.87
N PHE A 169 -9.55 -10.79 20.74
CA PHE A 169 -10.52 -9.72 20.48
C PHE A 169 -11.73 -9.77 21.41
N ILE A 170 -12.22 -10.96 21.80
CA ILE A 170 -13.28 -11.09 22.80
C ILE A 170 -12.79 -10.56 24.15
N VAL A 171 -11.63 -11.01 24.62
CA VAL A 171 -11.07 -10.57 25.90
C VAL A 171 -10.87 -9.06 25.91
N LYS A 172 -10.28 -8.51 24.84
CA LYS A 172 -10.12 -7.07 24.67
C LYS A 172 -11.45 -6.32 24.71
N ALA A 173 -12.46 -6.80 23.98
CA ALA A 173 -13.78 -6.18 23.97
C ALA A 173 -14.47 -6.23 25.35
N VAL A 174 -14.30 -7.31 26.11
CA VAL A 174 -14.83 -7.44 27.48
C VAL A 174 -14.12 -6.47 28.44
N ILE A 175 -12.79 -6.38 28.36
CA ILE A 175 -11.99 -5.45 29.18
C ILE A 175 -12.35 -4.00 28.88
N GLU A 176 -12.53 -3.65 27.61
CA GLU A 176 -12.90 -2.31 27.15
C GLU A 176 -14.39 -1.98 27.36
N GLY A 177 -15.23 -2.97 27.69
CA GLY A 177 -16.68 -2.79 27.76
C GLY A 177 -17.30 -2.43 26.40
N ALA A 178 -16.73 -2.92 25.30
CA ALA A 178 -17.12 -2.54 23.96
C ALA A 178 -18.51 -3.09 23.57
N THR A 179 -19.36 -2.21 23.03
CA THR A 179 -20.70 -2.57 22.53
C THR A 179 -20.72 -2.61 21.00
N ASP A 180 -21.27 -3.68 20.41
CA ASP A 180 -21.49 -3.75 18.97
C ASP A 180 -22.88 -3.22 18.60
N GLN A 181 -22.94 -2.35 17.59
CA GLN A 181 -24.20 -1.78 17.07
C GLN A 181 -24.92 -2.71 16.08
N ILE A 182 -24.34 -3.86 15.75
CA ILE A 182 -24.92 -4.87 14.85
C ILE A 182 -25.28 -4.24 13.48
N CYS A 183 -24.39 -3.36 13.00
CA CYS A 183 -24.50 -2.72 11.69
C CYS A 183 -23.74 -3.49 10.62
N ASN A 184 -22.57 -4.05 10.96
CA ASN A 184 -21.73 -4.76 10.02
C ASN A 184 -22.40 -6.09 9.59
N PRO A 185 -22.25 -6.50 8.31
CA PRO A 185 -22.79 -7.78 7.84
C PRO A 185 -22.35 -8.98 8.69
N SER A 186 -21.07 -9.05 9.08
CA SER A 186 -20.55 -10.12 9.94
C SER A 186 -21.26 -10.18 11.29
N ALA A 187 -21.43 -9.04 11.96
CA ALA A 187 -22.13 -8.95 13.24
C ALA A 187 -23.60 -9.37 13.13
N ARG A 188 -24.26 -8.98 12.03
CA ARG A 188 -25.66 -9.35 11.76
C ARG A 188 -25.83 -10.85 11.55
N ILE A 189 -24.93 -11.48 10.80
CA ILE A 189 -24.95 -12.93 10.60
C ILE A 189 -24.78 -13.67 11.92
N VAL A 190 -23.83 -13.26 12.76
CA VAL A 190 -23.59 -13.86 14.09
C VAL A 190 -24.85 -13.78 14.97
N MET A 191 -25.58 -12.65 14.90
CA MET A 191 -26.80 -12.43 15.67
C MET A 191 -28.09 -12.97 15.00
N GLY A 192 -27.99 -13.59 13.81
CA GLY A 192 -29.14 -14.08 13.06
C GLY A 192 -30.07 -12.98 12.52
N ALA A 193 -29.57 -11.74 12.39
CA ALA A 193 -30.32 -10.61 11.85
C ALA A 193 -30.13 -10.47 10.33
N PRO A 194 -31.13 -9.99 9.57
CA PRO A 194 -31.00 -9.75 8.13
C PRO A 194 -29.94 -8.68 7.84
N ILE A 195 -29.12 -8.82 6.80
CA ILE A 195 -28.05 -7.87 6.48
C ILE A 195 -28.62 -6.55 5.93
N LYS A 196 -28.10 -5.40 6.39
CA LYS A 196 -28.47 -4.06 5.89
C LYS A 196 -27.77 -3.69 4.57
N ALA A 197 -27.86 -4.55 3.57
CA ALA A 197 -27.31 -4.30 2.24
C ALA A 197 -28.27 -4.86 1.17
N GLY A 198 -28.31 -4.23 0.00
CA GLY A 198 -29.21 -4.63 -1.09
C GLY A 198 -30.67 -4.56 -0.65
N THR A 199 -31.38 -5.68 -0.69
CA THR A 199 -32.81 -5.78 -0.33
C THR A 199 -33.10 -5.55 1.14
N GLY A 200 -32.13 -5.75 2.03
CA GLY A 200 -32.27 -5.48 3.47
C GLY A 200 -31.88 -4.04 3.87
N SER A 201 -31.61 -3.16 2.90
CA SER A 201 -31.23 -1.76 3.17
C SER A 201 -32.42 -0.84 3.48
N PHE A 202 -33.65 -1.32 3.25
CA PHE A 202 -34.89 -0.59 3.51
C PHE A 202 -35.90 -1.51 4.20
N ASP A 203 -36.81 -0.89 4.95
CA ASP A 203 -37.94 -1.58 5.57
C ASP A 203 -39.19 -1.39 4.72
N LEU A 204 -40.05 -2.42 4.71
CA LEU A 204 -41.35 -2.37 4.05
C LEU A 204 -42.43 -2.09 5.08
N LEU A 205 -43.18 -1.01 4.86
CA LEU A 205 -44.33 -0.67 5.68
C LEU A 205 -45.60 -0.89 4.87
N PHE A 206 -46.55 -1.62 5.46
CA PHE A 206 -47.86 -1.82 4.84
C PHE A 206 -48.76 -0.62 5.09
N ASN A 207 -49.23 0.03 4.03
CA ASN A 207 -50.19 1.12 4.14
C ASN A 207 -51.62 0.59 4.30
N ALA A 208 -52.01 0.34 5.55
CA ALA A 208 -53.33 -0.19 5.90
C ALA A 208 -54.48 0.76 5.50
N ALA A 209 -54.28 2.08 5.54
CA ALA A 209 -55.32 3.05 5.20
C ALA A 209 -55.64 3.04 3.70
N ALA A 210 -54.62 2.94 2.85
CA ALA A 210 -54.80 2.79 1.41
C ALA A 210 -55.46 1.45 1.05
N ALA A 211 -55.04 0.36 1.70
CA ALA A 211 -55.64 -0.96 1.51
C ALA A 211 -57.13 -1.01 1.90
N ALA A 212 -57.49 -0.35 3.01
CA ALA A 212 -58.89 -0.27 3.46
C ALA A 212 -59.77 0.54 2.49
N ARG A 213 -59.23 1.59 1.85
CA ARG A 213 -59.93 2.36 0.80
C ARG A 213 -60.13 1.52 -0.46
N ALA A 214 -59.08 0.84 -0.93
CA ALA A 214 -59.15 -0.05 -2.09
C ALA A 214 -60.15 -1.21 -1.89
N SER A 215 -60.23 -1.78 -0.67
CA SER A 215 -61.22 -2.81 -0.35
C SER A 215 -62.66 -2.31 -0.27
N LYS A 216 -62.89 -1.03 0.03
CA LYS A 216 -64.23 -0.41 -0.03
C LYS A 216 -64.64 -0.15 -1.48
N GLU A 217 -63.74 0.42 -2.28
CA GLU A 217 -63.97 0.65 -3.71
C GLU A 217 -64.23 -0.66 -4.48
N GLN A 218 -63.52 -1.75 -4.15
CA GLN A 218 -63.78 -3.07 -4.74
C GLN A 218 -65.13 -3.69 -4.32
N LYS A 219 -65.62 -3.41 -3.10
CA LYS A 219 -66.97 -3.83 -2.66
C LYS A 219 -68.06 -2.99 -3.31
N GLU A 220 -67.83 -1.71 -3.53
CA GLU A 220 -68.75 -0.80 -4.22
C GLU A 220 -68.79 -1.06 -5.74
N ALA A 221 -67.68 -1.51 -6.34
CA ALA A 221 -67.59 -1.86 -7.76
C ALA A 221 -68.27 -3.19 -8.15
N GLY A 222 -68.91 -3.90 -7.22
CA GLY A 222 -69.89 -4.95 -7.52
C GLY A 222 -69.42 -6.07 -8.45
N PHE A 223 -68.21 -6.62 -8.26
CA PHE A 223 -67.77 -7.78 -9.04
C PHE A 223 -68.40 -9.08 -8.50
N LYS A 224 -69.61 -9.41 -8.99
CA LYS A 224 -70.20 -10.75 -8.84
C LYS A 224 -69.39 -11.73 -9.69
N ILE A 225 -68.54 -12.54 -9.06
CA ILE A 225 -68.05 -13.77 -9.67
C ILE A 225 -69.27 -14.70 -9.80
N LYS A 226 -69.80 -14.84 -11.03
CA LYS A 226 -70.66 -15.97 -11.37
C LYS A 226 -69.76 -17.19 -11.52
N LEU A 227 -69.89 -18.15 -10.61
CA LEU A 227 -69.56 -19.55 -10.87
C LEU A 227 -70.55 -20.12 -11.90
#